data_AF-A0A2M6V5J5-F1
#
_entry.id   AF-A0A2M6V5J5-F1
#
_cell.length_a   1.000
_cell.length_b   1.000
_cell.length_c   1.000
_cell.angle_alpha   90.00
_cell.angle_beta   90.00
_cell.angle_gamma   90.00
#
_symmetry.space_group_name_H-M   'P 1'
#
loop_
_entity.id
_entity.type
_entity.pdbx_description
1 polymer ?
#
loop_
_entity_poly.entity_id
_entity_poly.type
_entity_poly.pdbx_seq_one_letter_code
_entity_poly.pdbx_strand_id
1 'polypeptide(L)'
;MKTDTDERMHRNAGWAVTTLWLCIVIAWSVHPTGGEAEALQEKNQDQVLPSQNDFKAMPASAEAHGLVDWILSSNDHQGLPFAVVDKINARVFVFNRVGQFLGNAPVLLGLERGDDGVVGIGERALSRIRPEERITPSGRFMANLARNLSGQDILWVSYGQSISMHALRSADPKERRPERLASPTEVDNRISYGCINVPRAFWRDIVFPTFKNQQGVVYVLPETRSFHHEFGIPITRPLDAVVTHKKVL
;
A
#
# COMPACT_ATOMS: atom_id res chain seq x y z
N MET A 1 -65.58 8.01 -44.15
CA MET A 1 -65.99 8.33 -42.77
C MET A 1 -64.78 8.94 -42.06
N LYS A 2 -64.82 10.29 -41.94
CA LYS A 2 -63.94 11.23 -41.20
C LYS A 2 -62.46 11.31 -41.65
N THR A 3 -62.13 12.15 -42.65
CA THR A 3 -61.89 13.64 -42.66
C THR A 3 -60.45 13.97 -42.26
N ASP A 4 -59.56 14.50 -43.12
CA ASP A 4 -59.58 15.83 -43.80
C ASP A 4 -59.56 16.95 -42.72
N THR A 5 -58.75 18.01 -42.74
CA THR A 5 -58.14 18.80 -43.82
C THR A 5 -57.19 19.85 -43.18
N ASP A 6 -56.37 20.50 -44.02
CA ASP A 6 -56.01 21.94 -44.02
C ASP A 6 -55.14 22.57 -42.91
N GLU A 7 -53.95 23.05 -43.26
CA GLU A 7 -53.63 24.42 -43.76
C GLU A 7 -53.62 25.50 -42.67
N ARG A 8 -52.46 26.17 -42.48
CA ARG A 8 -52.29 27.59 -42.83
C ARG A 8 -50.93 28.16 -42.41
N MET A 9 -50.34 28.89 -43.36
CA MET A 9 -49.33 29.92 -43.16
C MET A 9 -49.90 31.19 -42.49
N HIS A 10 -48.97 32.12 -42.21
CA HIS A 10 -49.09 33.58 -41.92
C HIS A 10 -48.84 33.92 -40.44
N ARG A 11 -47.70 34.52 -40.05
CA ARG A 11 -47.17 35.89 -40.26
C ARG A 11 -47.90 36.99 -39.46
N ASN A 12 -47.07 37.77 -38.73
CA ASN A 12 -47.26 39.16 -38.25
C ASN A 12 -48.20 39.34 -37.03
N ALA A 13 -48.11 40.32 -36.13
CA ALA A 13 -47.14 41.36 -35.73
C ALA A 13 -47.83 42.17 -34.59
N GLY A 14 -47.06 42.72 -33.63
CA GLY A 14 -47.53 43.68 -32.60
C GLY A 14 -48.43 43.04 -31.53
N TRP A 15 -48.49 43.47 -30.27
CA TRP A 15 -48.58 44.82 -29.72
C TRP A 15 -47.90 44.86 -28.33
N ALA A 16 -47.26 45.98 -28.01
CA ALA A 16 -46.73 46.29 -26.70
C ALA A 16 -47.84 46.76 -25.75
N VAL A 17 -47.90 46.24 -24.52
CA VAL A 17 -48.33 47.00 -23.33
C VAL A 17 -47.53 46.53 -22.12
N THR A 18 -46.77 47.46 -21.58
CA THR A 18 -46.08 47.50 -20.29
C THR A 18 -46.94 47.02 -19.12
N THR A 19 -46.42 46.09 -18.32
CA THR A 19 -46.65 46.07 -16.87
C THR A 19 -45.36 45.70 -16.16
N LEU A 20 -44.90 46.66 -15.37
CA LEU A 20 -43.74 46.67 -14.51
C LEU A 20 -43.83 45.52 -13.49
N TRP A 21 -43.06 44.44 -13.70
CA TRP A 21 -42.79 43.48 -12.64
C TRP A 21 -41.45 43.82 -12.00
N LEU A 22 -41.57 44.50 -10.86
CA LEU A 22 -40.51 44.72 -9.90
C LEU A 22 -40.13 43.36 -9.29
N CYS A 23 -39.24 42.60 -9.93
CA CYS A 23 -38.56 41.50 -9.28
C CYS A 23 -37.45 42.09 -8.42
N ILE A 24 -37.75 42.25 -7.13
CA ILE A 24 -36.78 42.47 -6.07
C ILE A 24 -35.72 41.37 -6.17
N VAL A 25 -34.52 41.74 -6.59
CA VAL A 25 -33.33 40.92 -6.40
C VAL A 25 -33.04 40.99 -4.89
N ILE A 26 -33.58 40.03 -4.14
CA ILE A 26 -33.05 39.80 -2.79
C ILE A 26 -31.70 39.12 -3.02
N ALA A 27 -30.66 39.95 -3.08
CA ALA A 27 -29.31 39.49 -2.81
C ALA A 27 -29.31 38.92 -1.40
N TRP A 28 -29.55 37.61 -1.28
CA TRP A 28 -29.09 36.88 -0.12
C TRP A 28 -27.58 36.86 -0.23
N SER A 29 -26.95 37.90 0.31
CA SER A 29 -25.56 37.87 0.70
C SER A 29 -25.44 36.83 1.82
N VAL A 30 -25.41 35.56 1.45
CA VAL A 30 -24.86 34.51 2.29
C VAL A 30 -23.37 34.80 2.33
N HIS A 31 -23.00 35.72 3.22
CA HIS A 31 -21.65 35.75 3.74
C HIS A 31 -21.45 34.36 4.36
N PRO A 32 -20.44 33.57 3.94
CA PRO A 32 -20.08 32.40 4.72
C PRO A 32 -19.82 32.93 6.13
N THR A 33 -20.63 32.47 7.08
CA THR A 33 -20.36 32.70 8.49
C THR A 33 -18.97 32.12 8.74
N GLY A 34 -18.10 32.86 9.42
CA GLY A 34 -16.69 32.48 9.63
C GLY A 34 -16.51 31.03 10.11
N GLY A 35 -17.54 30.46 10.75
CA GLY A 35 -17.58 29.08 11.21
C GLY A 35 -17.55 27.98 10.13
N GLU A 36 -18.03 28.18 8.90
CA GLU A 36 -17.93 27.12 7.87
C GLU A 36 -16.56 27.06 7.21
N ALA A 37 -15.91 28.21 7.03
CA ALA A 37 -14.53 28.29 6.54
C ALA A 37 -13.53 27.85 7.63
N GLU A 38 -13.76 28.22 8.90
CA GLU A 38 -12.97 27.74 10.04
C GLU A 38 -13.17 26.22 10.27
N ALA A 39 -14.39 25.69 10.17
CA ALA A 39 -14.64 24.25 10.34
C ALA A 39 -14.06 23.40 9.19
N LEU A 40 -13.93 23.95 7.97
CA LEU A 40 -13.24 23.29 6.86
C LEU A 40 -11.70 23.38 6.99
N GLN A 41 -11.20 24.40 7.69
CA GLN A 41 -9.77 24.60 7.93
C GLN A 41 -9.27 23.79 9.14
N GLU A 42 -10.11 23.63 10.17
CA GLU A 42 -9.84 22.81 11.36
C GLU A 42 -9.85 21.31 11.03
N LYS A 43 -10.70 20.86 10.08
CA LYS A 43 -10.68 19.47 9.59
C LYS A 43 -9.44 19.11 8.75
N ASN A 44 -8.68 20.11 8.29
CA ASN A 44 -7.49 19.91 7.46
C ASN A 44 -6.17 20.09 8.22
N GLN A 45 -6.20 20.39 9.52
CA GLN A 45 -5.00 20.71 10.29
C GLN A 45 -4.34 19.53 11.04
N ASP A 46 -4.97 18.35 11.13
CA ASP A 46 -4.43 17.21 11.89
C ASP A 46 -4.30 15.90 11.07
N GLN A 47 -3.88 15.99 9.80
CA GLN A 47 -3.29 14.82 9.12
C GLN A 47 -1.82 15.13 8.82
N VAL A 48 -1.01 15.26 9.87
CA VAL A 48 0.44 15.17 9.72
C VAL A 48 0.72 13.74 9.25
N LEU A 49 0.91 13.58 7.94
CA LEU A 49 1.33 12.30 7.38
C LEU A 49 2.63 11.88 8.07
N PRO A 50 2.78 10.60 8.44
CA PRO A 50 3.96 10.16 9.16
C PRO A 50 5.24 10.55 8.43
N SER A 51 6.21 11.08 9.16
CA SER A 51 7.48 11.51 8.59
C SER A 51 8.44 10.33 8.40
N GLN A 52 9.51 10.53 7.64
CA GLN A 52 10.57 9.51 7.56
C GLN A 52 11.28 9.29 8.92
N ASN A 53 11.28 10.29 9.80
CA ASN A 53 11.75 10.12 11.18
C ASN A 53 10.83 9.19 11.98
N ASP A 54 9.55 9.13 11.64
CA ASP A 54 8.59 8.24 12.29
C ASP A 54 8.90 6.79 11.94
N PHE A 55 9.32 6.51 10.69
CA PHE A 55 9.79 5.18 10.31
C PHE A 55 11.02 4.74 11.12
N LYS A 56 12.01 5.63 11.33
CA LYS A 56 13.22 5.32 12.11
C LYS A 56 12.94 4.96 13.58
N ALA A 57 11.78 5.34 14.10
CA ALA A 57 11.32 4.98 15.44
C ALA A 57 10.53 3.66 15.50
N MET A 58 10.27 3.03 14.35
CA MET A 58 9.49 1.79 14.29
C MET A 58 10.33 0.56 14.68
N PRO A 59 9.69 -0.52 15.16
CA PRO A 59 10.36 -1.79 15.46
C PRO A 59 10.71 -2.56 14.17
N ALA A 60 11.55 -1.98 13.33
CA ALA A 60 12.07 -2.57 12.09
C ALA A 60 13.46 -3.19 12.34
N SER A 61 13.81 -4.23 11.59
CA SER A 61 15.17 -4.79 11.59
C SER A 61 16.19 -3.77 11.08
N ALA A 62 17.47 -3.98 11.41
CA ALA A 62 18.54 -3.13 10.90
C ALA A 62 18.61 -3.19 9.36
N GLU A 63 18.33 -4.35 8.79
CA GLU A 63 18.23 -4.60 7.36
C GLU A 63 17.05 -3.84 6.74
N ALA A 64 15.92 -3.72 7.44
CA ALA A 64 14.78 -2.94 6.95
C ALA A 64 15.10 -1.45 6.90
N HIS A 65 15.76 -0.92 7.93
CA HIS A 65 16.26 0.46 7.90
C HIS A 65 17.26 0.67 6.76
N GLY A 66 18.26 -0.20 6.64
CA GLY A 66 19.28 -0.12 5.58
C GLY A 66 18.69 -0.23 4.17
N LEU A 67 17.70 -1.12 3.99
CA LEU A 67 17.02 -1.27 2.70
C LEU A 67 16.21 -0.02 2.34
N VAL A 68 15.47 0.57 3.27
CA VAL A 68 14.72 1.82 3.01
C VAL A 68 15.67 2.97 2.68
N ASP A 69 16.76 3.12 3.42
CA ASP A 69 17.78 4.14 3.13
C ASP A 69 18.38 3.94 1.73
N TRP A 70 18.65 2.70 1.33
CA TRP A 70 19.13 2.38 -0.01
C TRP A 70 18.07 2.65 -1.10
N ILE A 71 16.82 2.22 -0.91
CA ILE A 71 15.72 2.45 -1.87
C ILE A 71 15.58 3.94 -2.19
N LEU A 72 15.62 4.78 -1.16
CA LEU A 72 15.41 6.22 -1.28
C LEU A 72 16.63 6.93 -1.86
N SER A 73 17.84 6.59 -1.42
CA SER A 73 19.08 7.21 -1.94
C SER A 73 19.39 6.82 -3.39
N SER A 74 19.03 5.60 -3.80
CA SER A 74 19.21 5.10 -5.17
C SER A 74 18.03 5.41 -6.10
N ASN A 75 16.89 5.84 -5.55
CA ASN A 75 15.63 5.95 -6.27
C ASN A 75 15.17 4.63 -6.93
N ASP A 76 15.49 3.48 -6.35
CA ASP A 76 15.14 2.16 -6.91
C ASP A 76 13.62 1.96 -7.08
N HIS A 77 12.81 2.65 -6.25
CA HIS A 77 11.34 2.64 -6.38
C HIS A 77 10.81 3.42 -7.60
N GLN A 78 11.65 4.18 -8.30
CA GLN A 78 11.31 4.92 -9.53
C GLN A 78 10.07 5.84 -9.41
N GLY A 79 9.87 6.48 -8.26
CA GLY A 79 8.73 7.38 -8.02
C GLY A 79 7.37 6.65 -7.88
N LEU A 80 7.39 5.34 -7.64
CA LEU A 80 6.21 4.54 -7.31
C LEU A 80 6.04 4.44 -5.79
N PRO A 81 4.80 4.30 -5.27
CA PRO A 81 4.63 3.91 -3.88
C PRO A 81 5.27 2.54 -3.64
N PHE A 82 5.71 2.29 -2.41
CA PHE A 82 6.30 1.00 -2.10
C PHE A 82 6.01 0.51 -0.70
N ALA A 83 6.15 -0.80 -0.52
CA ALA A 83 6.12 -1.43 0.79
C ALA A 83 7.39 -2.24 1.03
N VAL A 84 7.87 -2.26 2.27
CA VAL A 84 8.97 -3.13 2.72
C VAL A 84 8.40 -4.13 3.72
N VAL A 85 8.53 -5.41 3.39
CA VAL A 85 8.13 -6.54 4.22
C VAL A 85 9.38 -7.06 4.91
N ASP A 86 9.46 -6.77 6.21
CA ASP A 86 10.50 -7.23 7.10
C ASP A 86 10.13 -8.62 7.62
N LYS A 87 10.67 -9.65 6.97
CA LYS A 87 10.43 -11.04 7.36
C LYS A 87 11.01 -11.32 8.75
N ILE A 88 12.10 -10.67 9.14
CA ILE A 88 12.80 -10.91 10.40
C ILE A 88 11.90 -10.55 11.57
N ASN A 89 11.24 -9.39 11.54
CA ASN A 89 10.32 -8.96 12.60
C ASN A 89 8.83 -9.22 12.29
N ALA A 90 8.54 -9.90 11.18
CA ALA A 90 7.18 -10.10 10.66
C ALA A 90 6.34 -8.82 10.62
N ARG A 91 6.89 -7.75 10.00
CA ARG A 91 6.20 -6.47 9.80
C ARG A 91 6.20 -6.02 8.35
N VAL A 92 5.29 -5.12 8.03
CA VAL A 92 5.29 -4.37 6.78
C VAL A 92 5.28 -2.87 7.06
N PHE A 93 6.01 -2.13 6.25
CA PHE A 93 6.09 -0.66 6.25
C PHE A 93 5.67 -0.16 4.87
N VAL A 94 4.79 0.83 4.79
CA VAL A 94 4.28 1.37 3.52
C VAL A 94 4.70 2.83 3.38
N PHE A 95 5.10 3.19 2.17
CA PHE A 95 5.61 4.50 1.81
C PHE A 95 4.95 5.01 0.53
N ASN A 96 4.79 6.33 0.42
CA ASN A 96 4.26 6.95 -0.79
C ASN A 96 5.34 7.11 -1.87
N ARG A 97 4.96 7.73 -3.00
CA ARG A 97 5.79 7.94 -4.19
C ARG A 97 7.05 8.80 -3.96
N VAL A 98 7.07 9.59 -2.90
CA VAL A 98 8.20 10.47 -2.55
C VAL A 98 8.97 9.94 -1.34
N GLY A 99 8.69 8.70 -0.90
CA GLY A 99 9.40 8.08 0.22
C GLY A 99 8.89 8.45 1.61
N GLN A 100 7.77 9.16 1.73
CA GLN A 100 7.18 9.43 3.05
C GLN A 100 6.53 8.18 3.60
N PHE A 101 6.79 7.90 4.88
CA PHE A 101 6.20 6.79 5.60
C PHE A 101 4.69 7.01 5.78
N LEU A 102 3.88 5.98 5.54
CA LEU A 102 2.42 6.06 5.68
C LEU A 102 1.88 5.22 6.83
N GLY A 103 2.62 4.18 7.23
CA GLY A 103 2.22 3.33 8.34
C GLY A 103 2.88 1.96 8.31
N ASN A 104 2.67 1.21 9.39
CA ASN A 104 3.18 -0.14 9.53
C ASN A 104 2.17 -1.07 10.22
N ALA A 105 2.37 -2.37 10.07
CA ALA A 105 1.59 -3.38 10.77
C ALA A 105 2.38 -4.69 10.95
N PRO A 106 2.04 -5.51 11.96
CA PRO A 106 2.45 -6.91 11.96
C PRO A 106 1.83 -7.63 10.76
N VAL A 107 2.51 -8.65 10.25
CA VAL A 107 2.03 -9.47 9.14
C VAL A 107 2.11 -10.95 9.45
N LEU A 108 1.24 -11.75 8.85
CA LEU A 108 1.45 -13.20 8.79
C LEU A 108 2.17 -13.55 7.49
N LEU A 109 3.13 -14.45 7.60
CA LEU A 109 4.01 -14.86 6.51
C LEU A 109 3.91 -16.39 6.33
N GLY A 110 4.62 -16.88 5.31
CA GLY A 110 4.81 -18.32 5.08
C GLY A 110 5.15 -19.05 6.37
N LEU A 111 4.64 -20.26 6.52
CA LEU A 111 4.90 -21.11 7.67
C LEU A 111 6.40 -21.36 7.89
N GLU A 112 7.17 -21.49 6.81
CA GLU A 112 8.57 -21.82 6.89
C GLU A 112 9.46 -20.65 6.52
N ARG A 113 10.63 -20.62 7.17
CA ARG A 113 11.68 -19.65 6.88
C ARG A 113 12.39 -20.05 5.59
N GLY A 114 12.73 -19.06 4.78
CA GLY A 114 13.45 -19.28 3.53
C GLY A 114 13.18 -18.18 2.53
N ASP A 115 14.06 -17.99 1.57
CA ASP A 115 14.02 -16.82 0.68
C ASP A 115 13.55 -17.15 -0.74
N ASP A 116 13.59 -18.43 -1.12
CA ASP A 116 13.14 -18.88 -2.43
C ASP A 116 11.75 -19.51 -2.36
N GLY A 117 10.88 -19.14 -3.30
CA GLY A 117 9.61 -19.83 -3.52
C GLY A 117 9.82 -21.07 -4.38
N VAL A 118 8.92 -22.05 -4.22
CA VAL A 118 8.98 -23.30 -5.00
C VAL A 118 8.40 -23.08 -6.40
N VAL A 119 9.13 -23.52 -7.43
CA VAL A 119 8.67 -23.44 -8.83
C VAL A 119 7.35 -24.20 -9.01
N GLY A 120 6.39 -23.59 -9.70
CA GLY A 120 5.07 -24.21 -9.96
C GLY A 120 4.17 -24.35 -8.72
N ILE A 121 4.53 -23.76 -7.57
CA ILE A 121 3.71 -23.84 -6.36
C ILE A 121 2.30 -23.26 -6.56
N GLY A 122 2.19 -22.24 -7.41
CA GLY A 122 0.95 -21.57 -7.74
C GLY A 122 -0.08 -22.43 -8.48
N GLU A 123 0.36 -23.50 -9.14
CA GLU A 123 -0.49 -24.41 -9.92
C GLU A 123 -0.95 -25.62 -9.10
N ARG A 124 -0.40 -25.79 -7.89
CA ARG A 124 -0.70 -26.92 -7.01
C ARG A 124 -1.89 -26.58 -6.11
N ALA A 125 -2.74 -27.58 -5.87
CA ALA A 125 -3.76 -27.48 -4.84
C ALA A 125 -3.10 -27.22 -3.46
N LEU A 126 -3.71 -26.35 -2.63
CA LEU A 126 -3.18 -26.01 -1.30
C LEU A 126 -2.92 -27.25 -0.44
N SER A 127 -3.79 -28.27 -0.52
CA SER A 127 -3.63 -29.54 0.20
C SER A 127 -2.38 -30.33 -0.18
N ARG A 128 -1.77 -30.04 -1.34
CA ARG A 128 -0.53 -30.66 -1.81
C ARG A 128 0.70 -29.83 -1.51
N ILE A 129 0.59 -28.63 -0.94
CA ILE A 129 1.73 -27.80 -0.56
C ILE A 129 2.18 -28.22 0.84
N ARG A 130 3.37 -28.80 0.92
CA ARG A 130 3.96 -29.30 2.15
C ARG A 130 4.41 -28.14 3.05
N PRO A 131 4.48 -28.32 4.37
CA PRO A 131 4.92 -27.28 5.29
C PRO A 131 6.21 -26.57 4.87
N GLU A 132 7.25 -27.32 4.50
CA GLU A 132 8.57 -26.84 4.06
C GLU A 132 8.55 -26.00 2.78
N GLU A 133 7.44 -26.03 2.03
CA GLU A 133 7.26 -25.28 0.79
C GLU A 133 6.49 -23.96 1.00
N ARG A 134 5.97 -23.73 2.21
CA ARG A 134 5.13 -22.57 2.55
C ARG A 134 6.00 -21.39 2.94
N ILE A 135 6.68 -20.84 1.94
CA ILE A 135 7.66 -19.75 2.11
C ILE A 135 7.10 -18.45 1.53
N THR A 136 7.35 -17.33 2.20
CA THR A 136 7.22 -16.00 1.59
C THR A 136 8.55 -15.65 0.92
N PRO A 137 8.65 -15.65 -0.42
CA PRO A 137 9.91 -15.40 -1.11
C PRO A 137 10.38 -13.97 -0.90
N SER A 138 11.69 -13.78 -0.82
CA SER A 138 12.31 -12.45 -0.80
C SER A 138 12.43 -11.88 -2.21
N GLY A 139 12.69 -10.58 -2.30
CA GLY A 139 13.03 -9.91 -3.55
C GLY A 139 12.28 -8.60 -3.77
N ARG A 140 12.45 -8.04 -4.97
CA ARG A 140 11.79 -6.81 -5.44
C ARG A 140 10.70 -7.16 -6.44
N PHE A 141 9.48 -6.76 -6.12
CA PHE A 141 8.30 -7.16 -6.88
C PHE A 141 7.50 -5.97 -7.37
N MET A 142 7.16 -5.94 -8.65
CA MET A 142 6.16 -5.01 -9.16
C MET A 142 4.78 -5.46 -8.71
N ALA A 143 4.07 -4.56 -8.03
CA ALA A 143 2.83 -4.86 -7.33
C ALA A 143 1.65 -4.08 -7.88
N ASN A 144 0.51 -4.76 -8.03
CA ASN A 144 -0.72 -4.19 -8.56
C ASN A 144 -1.93 -4.74 -7.79
N LEU A 145 -2.90 -3.88 -7.49
CA LEU A 145 -4.18 -4.33 -6.97
C LEU A 145 -4.93 -5.13 -8.03
N ALA A 146 -5.57 -6.19 -7.59
CA ALA A 146 -6.44 -7.03 -8.41
C ALA A 146 -7.50 -7.70 -7.54
N ARG A 147 -8.36 -8.51 -8.16
CA ARG A 147 -9.27 -9.40 -7.45
C ARG A 147 -8.86 -10.85 -7.63
N ASN A 148 -8.92 -11.61 -6.53
CA ASN A 148 -8.75 -13.06 -6.59
C ASN A 148 -10.01 -13.75 -7.16
N LEU A 149 -9.96 -15.07 -7.32
CA LEU A 149 -11.08 -15.88 -7.85
C LEU A 149 -12.36 -15.78 -7.01
N SER A 150 -12.24 -15.41 -5.74
CA SER A 150 -13.37 -15.19 -4.83
C SER A 150 -13.86 -13.73 -4.83
N GLY A 151 -13.35 -12.89 -5.73
CA GLY A 151 -13.73 -11.47 -5.86
C GLY A 151 -13.13 -10.53 -4.81
N GLN A 152 -12.19 -11.01 -3.99
CA GLN A 152 -11.58 -10.21 -2.93
C GLN A 152 -10.38 -9.42 -3.46
N ASP A 153 -10.25 -8.17 -3.00
CA ASP A 153 -9.09 -7.34 -3.36
C ASP A 153 -7.81 -7.92 -2.75
N ILE A 154 -6.78 -8.01 -3.58
CA ILE A 154 -5.43 -8.46 -3.25
C ILE A 154 -4.42 -7.55 -3.93
N LEU A 155 -3.21 -7.48 -3.38
CA LEU A 155 -2.07 -6.83 -3.99
C LEU A 155 -1.17 -7.96 -4.50
N TRP A 156 -1.10 -8.13 -5.82
CA TRP A 156 -0.18 -9.11 -6.40
C TRP A 156 1.26 -8.70 -6.07
N VAL A 157 2.05 -9.66 -5.59
CA VAL A 157 3.47 -9.47 -5.27
C VAL A 157 4.29 -10.31 -6.24
N SER A 158 4.18 -11.63 -6.20
CA SER A 158 4.86 -12.51 -7.16
C SER A 158 3.85 -13.31 -7.94
N TYR A 159 3.62 -12.95 -9.22
CA TYR A 159 2.72 -13.70 -10.10
C TYR A 159 3.21 -15.14 -10.32
N GLY A 160 4.49 -15.31 -10.64
CA GLY A 160 5.08 -16.63 -10.92
C GLY A 160 5.10 -17.58 -9.72
N GLN A 161 5.09 -17.05 -8.50
CA GLN A 161 5.05 -17.85 -7.26
C GLN A 161 3.67 -17.78 -6.58
N SER A 162 2.67 -17.19 -7.22
CA SER A 162 1.31 -16.99 -6.70
C SER A 162 1.26 -16.35 -5.30
N ILE A 163 2.12 -15.36 -5.05
CA ILE A 163 2.19 -14.63 -3.79
C ILE A 163 1.46 -13.30 -3.91
N SER A 164 0.61 -13.02 -2.92
CA SER A 164 -0.11 -11.76 -2.79
C SER A 164 -0.06 -11.25 -1.35
N MET A 165 -0.20 -9.94 -1.18
CA MET A 165 -0.55 -9.32 0.09
C MET A 165 -2.06 -9.10 0.13
N HIS A 166 -2.71 -9.43 1.24
CA HIS A 166 -4.15 -9.21 1.40
C HIS A 166 -4.57 -9.08 2.86
N ALA A 167 -5.74 -8.47 3.09
CA ALA A 167 -6.34 -8.38 4.42
C ALA A 167 -6.59 -9.77 5.03
N LEU A 168 -6.57 -9.86 6.37
CA LEU A 168 -7.03 -11.05 7.09
C LEU A 168 -8.44 -11.44 6.66
N ARG A 169 -8.56 -12.70 6.23
CA ARG A 169 -9.82 -13.35 5.90
C ARG A 169 -10.28 -14.18 7.11
N SER A 170 -11.58 -14.29 7.33
CA SER A 170 -12.09 -15.37 8.19
C SER A 170 -11.87 -16.67 7.43
N ALA A 171 -10.86 -17.44 7.82
CA ALA A 171 -10.54 -18.73 7.20
C ALA A 171 -10.92 -19.87 8.16
N ASP A 172 -10.23 -19.99 9.29
CA ASP A 172 -10.52 -21.00 10.32
C ASP A 172 -10.14 -20.42 11.70
N PRO A 173 -11.07 -20.37 12.68
CA PRO A 173 -10.76 -19.92 14.05
C PRO A 173 -9.60 -20.68 14.70
N LYS A 174 -9.37 -21.96 14.33
CA LYS A 174 -8.28 -22.78 14.87
C LYS A 174 -6.89 -22.25 14.48
N GLU A 175 -6.79 -21.54 13.36
CA GLU A 175 -5.53 -20.93 12.93
C GLU A 175 -5.14 -19.73 13.81
N ARG A 176 -6.10 -19.14 14.56
CA ARG A 176 -5.87 -18.03 15.48
C ARG A 176 -5.11 -16.84 14.85
N ARG A 177 -5.46 -16.52 13.60
CA ARG A 177 -4.75 -15.47 12.83
C ARG A 177 -4.80 -14.08 13.48
N PRO A 178 -5.92 -13.61 14.04
CA PRO A 178 -5.95 -12.35 14.78
C PRO A 178 -5.01 -12.34 15.99
N GLU A 179 -5.00 -13.44 16.76
CA GLU A 179 -4.16 -13.58 17.95
C GLU A 179 -2.68 -13.67 17.59
N ARG A 180 -2.33 -14.35 16.49
CA ARG A 180 -0.96 -14.39 15.95
C ARG A 180 -0.47 -12.98 15.59
N LEU A 181 -1.29 -12.19 14.89
CA LEU A 181 -0.93 -10.79 14.57
C LEU A 181 -0.76 -9.90 15.81
N ALA A 182 -1.48 -10.22 16.89
CA ALA A 182 -1.36 -9.51 18.16
C ALA A 182 -0.22 -10.04 19.06
N SER A 183 0.41 -11.15 18.68
CA SER A 183 1.50 -11.74 19.45
C SER A 183 2.74 -10.86 19.44
N PRO A 184 3.51 -10.79 20.54
CA PRO A 184 4.80 -10.11 20.54
C PRO A 184 5.90 -10.87 19.78
N THR A 185 5.72 -12.17 19.45
CA THR A 185 6.76 -12.97 18.80
C THR A 185 6.50 -13.17 17.30
N GLU A 186 7.51 -12.92 16.49
CA GLU A 186 7.46 -13.11 15.03
C GLU A 186 7.27 -14.57 14.61
N VAL A 187 7.65 -15.52 15.49
CA VAL A 187 7.47 -16.95 15.27
C VAL A 187 5.98 -17.30 15.19
N ASP A 188 5.15 -16.64 16.00
CA ASP A 188 3.69 -16.84 15.95
C ASP A 188 3.08 -16.36 14.64
N ASN A 189 3.76 -15.48 13.91
CA ASN A 189 3.29 -14.91 12.66
C ASN A 189 3.53 -15.81 11.44
N ARG A 190 4.09 -17.02 11.63
CA ARG A 190 4.34 -18.01 10.57
C ARG A 190 3.16 -18.99 10.46
N ILE A 191 2.37 -18.89 9.39
CA ILE A 191 1.21 -19.78 9.19
C ILE A 191 0.70 -19.87 7.75
N SER A 192 1.01 -18.89 6.91
CA SER A 192 0.44 -18.82 5.56
C SER A 192 1.10 -19.80 4.60
N TYR A 193 0.54 -19.92 3.39
CA TYR A 193 1.16 -20.67 2.28
C TYR A 193 2.20 -19.83 1.50
N GLY A 194 2.56 -18.65 2.00
CA GLY A 194 3.48 -17.71 1.38
C GLY A 194 2.90 -16.30 1.20
N CYS A 195 1.57 -16.17 1.07
CA CYS A 195 0.91 -14.86 1.02
C CYS A 195 1.16 -14.04 2.29
N ILE A 196 1.27 -12.73 2.13
CA ILE A 196 1.47 -11.78 3.23
C ILE A 196 0.09 -11.34 3.72
N ASN A 197 -0.23 -11.57 5.00
CA ASN A 197 -1.54 -11.19 5.53
C ASN A 197 -1.42 -10.05 6.52
N VAL A 198 -2.22 -9.01 6.30
CA VAL A 198 -2.21 -7.79 7.12
C VAL A 198 -3.54 -7.62 7.88
N PRO A 199 -3.56 -6.84 8.97
CA PRO A 199 -4.81 -6.44 9.62
C PRO A 199 -5.78 -5.78 8.62
N ARG A 200 -7.09 -6.00 8.80
CA ARG A 200 -8.12 -5.44 7.89
C ARG A 200 -8.11 -3.91 7.87
N ALA A 201 -7.89 -3.28 9.01
CA ALA A 201 -7.79 -1.82 9.11
C ALA A 201 -6.57 -1.30 8.33
N PHE A 202 -5.38 -1.87 8.56
CA PHE A 202 -4.18 -1.51 7.82
C PHE A 202 -4.34 -1.68 6.30
N TRP A 203 -5.00 -2.76 5.86
CA TRP A 203 -5.34 -2.94 4.45
C TRP A 203 -6.22 -1.82 3.92
N ARG A 204 -7.35 -1.56 4.58
CA ARG A 204 -8.36 -0.60 4.14
C ARG A 204 -7.83 0.84 4.16
N ASP A 205 -7.07 1.17 5.18
CA ASP A 205 -6.72 2.56 5.50
C ASP A 205 -5.37 2.96 4.89
N ILE A 206 -4.45 2.01 4.69
CA ILE A 206 -3.09 2.28 4.19
C ILE A 206 -2.82 1.56 2.86
N VAL A 207 -2.86 0.23 2.81
CA VAL A 207 -2.40 -0.52 1.63
C VAL A 207 -3.30 -0.24 0.41
N PHE A 208 -4.61 -0.47 0.54
CA PHE A 208 -5.52 -0.33 -0.60
C PHE A 208 -5.50 1.09 -1.20
N PRO A 209 -5.62 2.19 -0.41
CA PRO A 209 -5.55 3.54 -0.98
C PRO A 209 -4.20 3.86 -1.62
N THR A 210 -3.09 3.41 -1.03
CA THR A 210 -1.73 3.70 -1.52
C THR A 210 -1.45 3.10 -2.90
N PHE A 211 -1.96 1.89 -3.15
CA PHE A 211 -1.76 1.18 -4.42
C PHE A 211 -2.98 1.27 -5.36
N LYS A 212 -4.00 2.08 -5.02
CA LYS A 212 -5.18 2.27 -5.86
C LYS A 212 -4.83 3.05 -7.12
N ASN A 213 -5.30 2.56 -8.27
CA ASN A 213 -5.14 3.18 -9.59
C ASN A 213 -3.68 3.38 -10.03
N GLN A 214 -2.73 2.66 -9.44
CA GLN A 214 -1.32 2.76 -9.80
C GLN A 214 -0.57 1.46 -9.48
N GLN A 215 0.55 1.25 -10.16
CA GLN A 215 1.51 0.22 -9.75
C GLN A 215 2.28 0.71 -8.52
N GLY A 216 2.86 -0.24 -7.80
CA GLY A 216 3.85 0.03 -6.77
C GLY A 216 4.92 -1.03 -6.73
N VAL A 217 5.81 -0.94 -5.74
CA VAL A 217 6.87 -1.94 -5.52
C VAL A 217 6.71 -2.57 -4.15
N VAL A 218 6.77 -3.88 -4.05
CA VAL A 218 6.88 -4.57 -2.76
C VAL A 218 8.27 -5.18 -2.68
N TYR A 219 9.04 -4.72 -1.71
CA TYR A 219 10.33 -5.29 -1.34
C TYR A 219 10.09 -6.25 -0.19
N VAL A 220 10.52 -7.49 -0.35
CA VAL A 220 10.48 -8.49 0.72
C VAL A 220 11.91 -8.78 1.11
N LEU A 221 12.29 -8.42 2.35
CA LEU A 221 13.62 -8.69 2.87
C LEU A 221 13.92 -10.18 2.87
N PRO A 222 15.16 -10.62 2.69
CA PRO A 222 15.54 -12.00 2.99
C PRO A 222 15.68 -12.26 4.49
N GLU A 223 15.67 -13.54 4.88
CA GLU A 223 15.91 -13.99 6.25
C GLU A 223 16.92 -15.15 6.36
N THR A 224 17.45 -15.65 5.23
CA THR A 224 18.50 -16.68 5.19
C THR A 224 19.77 -16.24 4.46
N ARG A 225 19.65 -15.33 3.49
CA ARG A 225 20.77 -14.64 2.83
C ARG A 225 20.85 -13.17 3.26
N SER A 226 21.97 -12.51 2.96
CA SER A 226 22.09 -11.07 3.21
C SER A 226 21.21 -10.25 2.25
N PHE A 227 20.65 -9.14 2.73
CA PHE A 227 19.91 -8.21 1.87
C PHE A 227 20.82 -7.57 0.81
N HIS A 228 22.11 -7.41 1.10
CA HIS A 228 23.12 -7.01 0.11
C HIS A 228 23.16 -7.95 -1.09
N HIS A 229 23.15 -9.25 -0.86
CA HIS A 229 23.12 -10.25 -1.93
C HIS A 229 21.78 -10.23 -2.66
N GLU A 230 20.66 -10.20 -1.93
CA GLU A 230 19.32 -10.25 -2.52
C GLU A 230 19.02 -9.06 -3.44
N PHE A 231 19.45 -7.86 -3.05
CA PHE A 231 19.19 -6.62 -3.80
C PHE A 231 20.40 -6.11 -4.59
N GLY A 232 21.51 -6.87 -4.63
CA GLY A 232 22.72 -6.47 -5.35
C GLY A 232 23.37 -5.18 -4.82
N ILE A 233 23.22 -4.89 -3.52
CA ILE A 233 23.70 -3.65 -2.90
C ILE A 233 25.18 -3.82 -2.52
N PRO A 234 26.10 -2.99 -3.06
CA PRO A 234 27.51 -3.08 -2.70
C PRO A 234 27.73 -2.93 -1.20
N ILE A 235 28.60 -3.77 -0.62
CA ILE A 235 29.04 -3.61 0.76
C ILE A 235 30.11 -2.52 0.77
N THR A 236 29.73 -1.30 1.16
CA THR A 236 30.71 -0.26 1.47
C THR A 236 31.33 -0.58 2.83
N ARG A 237 32.51 -1.23 2.82
CA ARG A 237 33.34 -1.26 4.03
C ARG A 237 33.76 0.17 4.37
N PRO A 238 33.73 0.59 5.64
CA PRO A 238 34.48 1.78 6.04
C PRO A 238 35.92 1.60 5.57
N LEU A 239 36.51 2.63 4.96
CA LEU A 239 37.95 2.64 4.67
C LEU A 239 38.67 2.33 5.98
N ASP A 240 39.32 1.16 6.04
CA ASP A 240 40.14 0.78 7.18
C ASP A 240 41.10 1.95 7.46
N ALA A 241 41.03 2.47 8.68
CA ALA A 241 42.03 3.39 9.18
C ALA A 241 43.37 2.69 8.98
N VAL A 242 44.17 3.19 8.03
CA VAL A 242 45.52 2.73 7.78
C VAL A 242 46.28 2.89 9.09
N VAL A 243 46.41 1.79 9.84
CA VAL A 243 47.31 1.70 10.98
C VAL A 243 48.71 1.78 10.38
N THR A 244 49.22 3.00 10.30
CA THR A 244 50.63 3.26 10.01
C THR A 244 51.41 2.73 11.21
N HIS A 245 51.93 1.51 11.11
CA HIS A 245 52.97 1.06 12.02
C HIS A 245 54.21 1.95 11.80
N LYS A 246 54.36 2.95 12.67
CA LYS A 246 55.62 3.66 12.86
C LYS A 246 56.65 2.62 13.28
N LYS A 247 57.56 2.29 12.36
CA LYS A 247 58.75 1.49 12.64
C LYS A 247 59.62 2.30 13.60
N VAL A 248 59.70 1.86 14.86
CA VAL A 248 60.65 2.40 15.83
C VAL A 248 62.03 1.85 15.44
N LEU A 249 62.97 2.76 15.21
CA LEU A 249 64.40 2.48 15.06
C LEU A 249 65.03 2.23 16.43
#